data_AF-A0A1J5RQW4-F1
#
_entry.id   AF-A0A1J5RQW4-F1
#
_cell.length_a   1.000
_cell.length_b   1.000
_cell.length_c   1.000
_cell.angle_alpha   90.00
_cell.angle_beta   90.00
_cell.angle_gamma   90.00
#
_symmetry.space_group_name_H-M   'P 1'
#
loop_
_entity.id
_entity.type
_entity.pdbx_description
1 polymer ?
#
loop_
_entity_poly.entity_id
_entity_poly.type
_entity_poly.pdbx_seq_one_letter_code
_entity_poly.pdbx_strand_id
1 'polypeptide(L)'
;MVESSNAAEELIKSILQIKDRAELAARAAEEANAKANSESGFAFNAKQNAEDHAKAISQVRGSVDAEFAGFMTTKKNAEEAANAIATAKATAEANARAAVETKAAIEKDAAAVKAASERSIAALAIIDKSQIDVSAAVKEVNTGLAAVALAKTNAEAAVTSMQIMQAQLAELSPKAVNDGASISKIESESRAILSTLNKVVTSANEAQANVAEYEKNLLKLTGEFIELNKKIEGLLPNATSTGLASAFRNQKDRFKNPQRNWLITFVVTIVALLIIGFFGLSGSESSDSWDFILRHLTTRLPVIVPLVWLGIYAGRNYMLAIRLEEEYAFKEAVSTSFEGYKREMAGISAVGNNEAPPLIVLCENVLRALAQRPGRIYEGRHDDITPLSPMKGMLGLEGKTSNEPSKAAAQTSE
;
A
#
# COMPACT_ATOMS: atom_id res chain seq x y z
N MET A 1 -2.25 -145.97 -30.12
CA MET A 1 -2.84 -144.80 -30.81
C MET A 1 -3.86 -144.03 -29.97
N VAL A 2 -4.52 -144.63 -28.95
CA VAL A 2 -5.52 -143.93 -28.12
C VAL A 2 -4.90 -143.14 -26.95
N GLU A 3 -3.83 -143.65 -26.31
CA GLU A 3 -3.14 -142.94 -25.20
C GLU A 3 -2.38 -141.66 -25.62
N SER A 4 -1.82 -141.61 -26.83
CA SER A 4 -1.12 -140.41 -27.30
C SER A 4 -2.08 -139.28 -27.70
N SER A 5 -3.36 -139.60 -27.94
CA SER A 5 -4.40 -138.60 -28.26
C SER A 5 -4.88 -137.89 -26.98
N ASN A 6 -5.09 -138.64 -25.89
CA ASN A 6 -5.52 -138.07 -24.60
C ASN A 6 -4.44 -137.18 -23.97
N ALA A 7 -3.16 -137.56 -24.05
CA ALA A 7 -2.06 -136.72 -23.54
C ALA A 7 -1.90 -135.42 -24.34
N ALA A 8 -2.16 -135.45 -25.66
CA ALA A 8 -2.16 -134.26 -26.50
C ALA A 8 -3.34 -133.32 -26.17
N GLU A 9 -4.53 -133.85 -25.93
CA GLU A 9 -5.69 -133.06 -25.49
C GLU A 9 -5.48 -132.41 -24.11
N GLU A 10 -4.86 -133.13 -23.17
CA GLU A 10 -4.56 -132.61 -21.83
C GLU A 10 -3.50 -131.49 -21.87
N LEU A 11 -2.47 -131.65 -22.70
CA LEU A 11 -1.47 -130.61 -22.98
C LEU A 11 -2.12 -129.38 -23.62
N ILE A 12 -2.97 -129.55 -24.64
CA ILE A 12 -3.70 -128.44 -25.27
C ILE A 12 -4.56 -127.70 -24.24
N LYS A 13 -5.24 -128.42 -23.35
CA LYS A 13 -6.05 -127.82 -22.27
C LYS A 13 -5.19 -127.02 -21.28
N SER A 14 -4.02 -127.53 -20.88
CA SER A 14 -3.09 -126.79 -20.02
C SER A 14 -2.52 -125.54 -20.68
N ILE A 15 -2.20 -125.61 -21.98
CA ILE A 15 -1.70 -124.48 -22.77
C ILE A 15 -2.79 -123.41 -22.90
N LEU A 16 -4.05 -123.81 -23.12
CA LEU A 16 -5.19 -122.89 -23.14
C LEU A 16 -5.41 -122.23 -21.77
N GLN A 17 -5.31 -122.97 -20.67
CA GLN A 17 -5.41 -122.39 -19.33
C GLN A 17 -4.28 -121.41 -19.01
N ILE A 18 -3.05 -121.70 -19.45
CA ILE A 18 -1.91 -120.79 -19.30
C ILE A 18 -2.12 -119.54 -20.16
N LYS A 19 -2.61 -119.70 -21.39
CA LYS A 19 -2.96 -118.59 -22.27
C LYS A 19 -4.04 -117.69 -21.64
N ASP A 20 -5.14 -118.26 -21.15
CA ASP A 20 -6.21 -117.50 -20.51
C ASP A 20 -5.72 -116.75 -19.25
N ARG A 21 -4.86 -117.39 -18.44
CA ARG A 21 -4.22 -116.72 -17.28
C ARG A 21 -3.27 -115.61 -17.70
N ALA A 22 -2.49 -115.80 -18.77
CA ALA A 22 -1.59 -114.79 -19.30
C ALA A 22 -2.37 -113.60 -19.89
N GLU A 23 -3.46 -113.84 -20.61
CA GLU A 23 -4.35 -112.81 -21.13
C GLU A 23 -5.06 -112.05 -20.00
N LEU A 24 -5.51 -112.74 -18.95
CA LEU A 24 -6.11 -112.11 -17.78
C LEU A 24 -5.09 -111.25 -17.01
N ALA A 25 -3.85 -111.73 -16.85
CA ALA A 25 -2.76 -110.96 -16.24
C ALA A 25 -2.36 -109.73 -17.07
N ALA A 26 -2.34 -109.86 -18.41
CA ALA A 26 -2.07 -108.74 -19.31
C ALA A 26 -3.16 -107.66 -19.22
N ARG A 27 -4.44 -108.05 -19.21
CA ARG A 27 -5.56 -107.11 -19.01
C ARG A 27 -5.49 -106.41 -17.66
N ALA A 28 -5.19 -107.15 -16.58
CA ALA A 28 -5.02 -106.56 -15.24
C ALA A 28 -3.85 -105.56 -15.18
N ALA A 29 -2.75 -105.85 -15.89
CA ALA A 29 -1.61 -104.94 -15.99
C ALA A 29 -1.93 -103.67 -16.80
N GLU A 30 -2.70 -103.80 -17.89
CA GLU A 30 -3.20 -102.66 -18.66
C GLU A 30 -4.14 -101.77 -17.84
N GLU A 31 -5.09 -102.36 -17.11
CA GLU A 31 -5.98 -101.61 -16.20
C GLU A 31 -5.20 -100.90 -15.07
N ALA A 32 -4.21 -101.58 -14.49
CA ALA A 32 -3.34 -100.99 -13.47
C ALA A 32 -2.52 -99.81 -14.03
N ASN A 33 -1.96 -99.95 -15.24
CA ASN A 33 -1.24 -98.86 -15.91
C ASN A 33 -2.16 -97.69 -16.27
N ALA A 34 -3.38 -97.96 -16.76
CA ALA A 34 -4.37 -96.92 -17.05
C ALA A 34 -4.75 -96.15 -15.78
N LYS A 35 -4.96 -96.85 -14.66
CA LYS A 35 -5.24 -96.25 -13.35
C LYS A 35 -4.06 -95.44 -12.83
N ALA A 36 -2.84 -95.98 -12.89
CA ALA A 36 -1.63 -95.27 -12.48
C ALA A 36 -1.38 -94.00 -13.31
N ASN A 37 -1.63 -94.04 -14.62
CA ASN A 37 -1.50 -92.89 -15.50
C ASN A 37 -2.57 -91.83 -15.17
N SER A 38 -3.81 -92.26 -14.88
CA SER A 38 -4.88 -91.36 -14.44
C SER A 38 -4.55 -90.71 -13.09
N GLU A 39 -4.09 -91.47 -12.10
CA GLU A 39 -3.68 -90.97 -10.78
C GLU A 39 -2.48 -90.02 -10.87
N SER A 40 -1.49 -90.33 -11.72
CA SER A 40 -0.37 -89.43 -12.01
C SER A 40 -0.84 -88.12 -12.65
N GLY A 41 -1.84 -88.17 -13.54
CA GLY A 41 -2.47 -86.98 -14.12
C GLY A 41 -3.16 -86.12 -13.06
N PHE A 42 -3.91 -86.73 -12.14
CA PHE A 42 -4.53 -86.00 -11.03
C PHE A 42 -3.49 -85.38 -10.07
N ALA A 43 -2.42 -86.12 -9.74
CA ALA A 43 -1.34 -85.62 -8.89
C ALA A 43 -0.59 -84.45 -9.55
N PHE A 44 -0.34 -84.51 -10.86
CA PHE A 44 0.26 -83.42 -11.62
C PHE A 44 -0.61 -82.16 -11.61
N ASN A 45 -1.92 -82.31 -11.89
CA ASN A 45 -2.87 -81.19 -11.85
C ASN A 45 -2.99 -80.58 -10.45
N ALA A 46 -3.01 -81.42 -9.40
CA ALA A 46 -3.05 -80.94 -8.01
C ALA A 46 -1.78 -80.16 -7.65
N LYS A 47 -0.60 -80.63 -8.07
CA LYS A 47 0.67 -79.91 -7.88
C LYS A 47 0.66 -78.56 -8.61
N GLN A 48 0.21 -78.54 -9.87
CA GLN A 48 0.14 -77.31 -10.66
C GLN A 48 -0.79 -76.28 -10.01
N ASN A 49 -1.97 -76.70 -9.57
CA ASN A 49 -2.89 -75.83 -8.83
C ASN A 49 -2.26 -75.29 -7.54
N ALA A 50 -1.53 -76.12 -6.78
CA ALA A 50 -0.86 -75.68 -5.57
C ALA A 50 0.25 -74.64 -5.85
N GLU A 51 1.02 -74.82 -6.92
CA GLU A 51 2.03 -73.85 -7.35
C GLU A 51 1.41 -72.53 -7.81
N ASP A 52 0.30 -72.58 -8.54
CA ASP A 52 -0.40 -71.38 -8.99
C ASP A 52 -1.06 -70.63 -7.81
N HIS A 53 -1.62 -71.35 -6.84
CA HIS A 53 -2.07 -70.76 -5.58
C HIS A 53 -0.93 -70.14 -4.78
N ALA A 54 0.24 -70.78 -4.70
CA ALA A 54 1.41 -70.22 -4.01
C ALA A 54 1.90 -68.92 -4.66
N LYS A 55 1.91 -68.86 -6.00
CA LYS A 55 2.24 -67.63 -6.74
C LYS A 55 1.22 -66.52 -6.46
N ALA A 56 -0.08 -66.83 -6.50
CA ALA A 56 -1.13 -65.86 -6.21
C ALA A 56 -1.01 -65.30 -4.78
N ILE A 57 -0.77 -66.17 -3.79
CA ILE A 57 -0.55 -65.75 -2.39
C ILE A 57 0.68 -64.85 -2.27
N SER A 58 1.79 -65.18 -2.95
CA SER A 58 2.99 -64.34 -2.95
C SER A 58 2.75 -62.96 -3.57
N GLN A 59 1.97 -62.88 -4.64
CA GLN A 59 1.60 -61.60 -5.28
C GLN A 59 0.74 -60.75 -4.36
N VAL A 60 -0.28 -61.34 -3.74
CA VAL A 60 -1.15 -60.64 -2.78
C VAL A 60 -0.36 -60.17 -1.56
N ARG A 61 0.56 -60.98 -1.04
CA ARG A 61 1.44 -60.56 0.05
C ARG A 61 2.30 -59.35 -0.35
N GLY A 62 2.90 -59.39 -1.53
CA GLY A 62 3.67 -58.26 -2.06
C GLY A 62 2.86 -56.98 -2.22
N SER A 63 1.61 -57.07 -2.68
CA SER A 63 0.72 -55.90 -2.78
C SER A 63 0.32 -55.36 -1.41
N VAL A 64 0.02 -56.23 -0.44
CA VAL A 64 -0.32 -55.83 0.94
C VAL A 64 0.86 -55.13 1.62
N ASP A 65 2.08 -55.66 1.47
CA ASP A 65 3.28 -55.03 2.05
C ASP A 65 3.54 -53.64 1.43
N ALA A 66 3.30 -53.48 0.13
CA ALA A 66 3.42 -52.20 -0.56
C ALA A 66 2.35 -51.19 -0.11
N GLU A 67 1.10 -51.62 0.02
CA GLU A 67 0.00 -50.79 0.54
C GLU A 67 0.26 -50.36 1.99
N PHE A 68 0.78 -51.26 2.83
CA PHE A 68 1.14 -50.96 4.21
C PHE A 68 2.27 -49.92 4.29
N ALA A 69 3.30 -50.04 3.45
CA ALA A 69 4.35 -49.03 3.35
C ALA A 69 3.81 -47.66 2.88
N GLY A 70 2.86 -47.66 1.94
CA GLY A 70 2.11 -46.47 1.53
C GLY A 70 1.35 -45.83 2.69
N PHE A 71 0.61 -46.64 3.46
CA PHE A 71 -0.12 -46.19 4.65
C PHE A 71 0.78 -45.60 5.74
N MET A 72 1.94 -46.20 5.99
CA MET A 72 2.89 -45.66 6.97
C MET A 72 3.45 -44.29 6.53
N THR A 73 3.67 -44.11 5.22
CA THR A 73 4.12 -42.83 4.67
C THR A 73 3.03 -41.76 4.76
N THR A 74 1.78 -42.10 4.41
CA THR A 74 0.66 -41.14 4.52
C THR A 74 0.38 -40.77 5.97
N LYS A 75 0.49 -41.72 6.90
CA LYS A 75 0.40 -41.44 8.35
C LYS A 75 1.46 -40.43 8.79
N LYS A 76 2.72 -40.66 8.42
CA LYS A 76 3.83 -39.73 8.75
C LYS A 76 3.56 -38.32 8.21
N ASN A 77 3.16 -38.22 6.94
CA ASN A 77 2.85 -36.92 6.32
C ASN A 77 1.66 -36.23 7.02
N ALA A 78 0.66 -36.99 7.47
CA ALA A 78 -0.47 -36.45 8.23
C ALA A 78 -0.05 -35.91 9.61
N GLU A 79 0.85 -36.61 10.31
CA GLU A 79 1.41 -36.16 11.59
C GLU A 79 2.25 -34.88 11.41
N GLU A 80 3.07 -34.80 10.36
CA GLU A 80 3.84 -33.59 10.01
C GLU A 80 2.92 -32.41 9.69
N ALA A 81 1.85 -32.63 8.91
CA ALA A 81 0.85 -31.62 8.61
C ALA A 81 0.11 -31.14 9.87
N ALA A 82 -0.23 -32.04 10.79
CA ALA A 82 -0.87 -31.68 12.06
C ALA A 82 0.03 -30.79 12.92
N ASN A 83 1.33 -31.09 12.99
CA ASN A 83 2.30 -30.27 13.73
C ASN A 83 2.50 -28.88 13.08
N ALA A 84 2.52 -28.81 11.75
CA ALA A 84 2.59 -27.55 11.02
C ALA A 84 1.34 -26.68 11.29
N ILE A 85 0.15 -27.28 11.29
CA ILE A 85 -1.11 -26.60 11.62
C ILE A 85 -1.10 -26.07 13.06
N ALA A 86 -0.63 -26.86 14.02
CA ALA A 86 -0.52 -26.43 15.42
C ALA A 86 0.41 -25.21 15.57
N THR A 87 1.55 -25.22 14.87
CA THR A 87 2.50 -24.11 14.87
C THR A 87 1.91 -22.86 14.21
N ALA A 88 1.24 -23.01 13.07
CA ALA A 88 0.58 -21.91 12.38
C ALA A 88 -0.53 -21.27 13.23
N LYS A 89 -1.30 -22.09 13.96
CA LYS A 89 -2.31 -21.61 14.90
C LYS A 89 -1.69 -20.78 16.03
N ALA A 90 -0.61 -21.25 16.65
CA ALA A 90 0.07 -20.51 17.71
C ALA A 90 0.59 -19.14 17.22
N THR A 91 1.17 -19.09 16.01
CA THR A 91 1.61 -17.84 15.39
C THR A 91 0.45 -16.90 15.07
N ALA A 92 -0.68 -17.43 14.59
CA ALA A 92 -1.88 -16.64 14.33
C ALA A 92 -2.46 -16.03 15.62
N GLU A 93 -2.49 -16.79 16.71
CA GLU A 93 -2.93 -16.29 18.03
C GLU A 93 -1.98 -15.22 18.58
N ALA A 94 -0.66 -15.37 18.41
CA ALA A 94 0.31 -14.35 18.80
C ALA A 94 0.14 -13.05 17.99
N ASN A 95 -0.05 -13.15 16.67
CA ASN A 95 -0.30 -12.00 15.80
C ASN A 95 -1.62 -11.29 16.15
N ALA A 96 -2.67 -12.05 16.49
CA ALA A 96 -3.94 -11.48 16.93
C ALA A 96 -3.79 -10.67 18.22
N ARG A 97 -3.01 -11.17 19.19
CA ARG A 97 -2.71 -10.42 20.43
C ARG A 97 -1.95 -9.12 20.15
N ALA A 98 -0.90 -9.18 19.32
CA ALA A 98 -0.14 -7.99 18.92
C ALA A 98 -1.02 -6.96 18.17
N ALA A 99 -1.97 -7.41 17.35
CA ALA A 99 -2.93 -6.53 16.67
C ALA A 99 -3.87 -5.81 17.65
N VAL A 100 -4.30 -6.48 18.73
CA VAL A 100 -5.12 -5.86 19.78
C VAL A 100 -4.31 -4.81 20.56
N GLU A 101 -3.07 -5.11 20.92
CA GLU A 101 -2.18 -4.18 21.62
C GLU A 101 -1.87 -2.93 20.79
N THR A 102 -1.55 -3.11 19.50
CA THR A 102 -1.31 -1.99 18.57
C THR A 102 -2.56 -1.14 18.37
N LYS A 103 -3.74 -1.75 18.27
CA LYS A 103 -5.01 -1.01 18.22
C LYS A 103 -5.21 -0.15 19.48
N ALA A 104 -4.96 -0.70 20.67
CA ALA A 104 -5.08 0.05 21.92
C ALA A 104 -4.09 1.24 21.99
N ALA A 105 -2.88 1.08 21.48
CA ALA A 105 -1.91 2.18 21.36
C ALA A 105 -2.40 3.29 20.41
N ILE A 106 -2.93 2.91 19.24
CA ILE A 106 -3.49 3.87 18.26
C ILE A 106 -4.67 4.64 18.85
N GLU A 107 -5.57 3.99 19.58
CA GLU A 107 -6.71 4.65 20.24
C GLU A 107 -6.25 5.67 21.29
N LYS A 108 -5.20 5.34 22.05
CA LYS A 108 -4.57 6.27 22.99
C LYS A 108 -3.94 7.48 22.29
N ASP A 109 -3.20 7.26 21.21
CA ASP A 109 -2.56 8.32 20.45
C ASP A 109 -3.61 9.23 19.76
N ALA A 110 -4.69 8.65 19.24
CA ALA A 110 -5.82 9.39 18.68
C ALA A 110 -6.48 10.30 19.74
N ALA A 111 -6.67 9.80 20.96
CA ALA A 111 -7.19 10.60 22.06
C ALA A 111 -6.24 11.76 22.43
N ALA A 112 -4.92 11.51 22.43
CA ALA A 112 -3.93 12.56 22.70
C ALA A 112 -3.92 13.65 21.62
N VAL A 113 -4.02 13.27 20.34
CA VAL A 113 -4.10 14.23 19.22
C VAL A 113 -5.38 15.07 19.29
N LYS A 114 -6.52 14.45 19.64
CA LYS A 114 -7.78 15.19 19.83
C LYS A 114 -7.65 16.23 20.93
N ALA A 115 -7.10 15.85 22.09
CA ALA A 115 -6.87 16.78 23.20
C ALA A 115 -5.89 17.91 22.83
N ALA A 116 -4.85 17.63 22.04
CA ALA A 116 -3.92 18.65 21.54
C ALA A 116 -4.61 19.62 20.56
N SER A 117 -5.47 19.12 19.69
CA SER A 117 -6.27 19.94 18.76
C SER A 117 -7.21 20.88 19.53
N GLU A 118 -7.95 20.38 20.52
CA GLU A 118 -8.83 21.18 21.36
C GLU A 118 -8.07 22.30 22.10
N ARG A 119 -6.87 22.01 22.61
CA ARG A 119 -5.99 23.04 23.21
C ARG A 119 -5.56 24.10 22.19
N SER A 120 -5.27 23.72 20.96
CA SER A 120 -4.88 24.68 19.90
C SER A 120 -6.03 25.62 19.52
N ILE A 121 -7.25 25.10 19.44
CA ILE A 121 -8.47 25.89 19.16
C ILE A 121 -8.72 26.88 20.31
N ALA A 122 -8.58 26.43 21.56
CA ALA A 122 -8.70 27.30 22.72
C ALA A 122 -7.64 28.41 22.73
N ALA A 123 -6.39 28.10 22.35
CA ALA A 123 -5.33 29.09 22.24
C ALA A 123 -5.59 30.14 21.15
N LEU A 124 -6.13 29.72 19.99
CA LEU A 124 -6.52 30.65 18.92
C LEU A 124 -7.62 31.62 19.35
N ALA A 125 -8.62 31.14 20.10
CA ALA A 125 -9.68 32.01 20.63
C ALA A 125 -9.14 33.07 21.60
N ILE A 126 -8.09 32.74 22.38
CA ILE A 126 -7.42 33.71 23.27
C ILE A 126 -6.66 34.75 22.44
N ILE A 127 -5.99 34.33 21.35
CA ILE A 127 -5.26 35.25 20.45
C ILE A 127 -6.22 36.23 19.77
N ASP A 128 -7.37 35.78 19.27
CA ASP A 128 -8.37 36.65 18.64
C ASP A 128 -8.89 37.70 19.62
N LYS A 129 -9.19 37.29 20.86
CA LYS A 129 -9.59 38.23 21.92
C LYS A 129 -8.49 39.24 22.22
N SER A 130 -7.24 38.79 22.31
CA SER A 130 -6.09 39.67 22.52
C SER A 130 -5.90 40.68 21.40
N GLN A 131 -6.17 40.33 20.13
CA GLN A 131 -6.09 41.30 19.03
C GLN A 131 -7.16 42.40 19.16
N ILE A 132 -8.38 42.03 19.55
CA ILE A 132 -9.47 43.00 19.78
C ILE A 132 -9.08 43.95 20.91
N ASP A 133 -8.61 43.42 22.04
CA ASP A 133 -8.22 44.23 23.20
C ASP A 133 -7.06 45.19 22.87
N VAL A 134 -6.05 44.72 22.12
CA VAL A 134 -4.94 45.56 21.64
C VAL A 134 -5.43 46.64 20.68
N SER A 135 -6.34 46.33 19.76
CA SER A 135 -6.89 47.32 18.82
C SER A 135 -7.69 48.41 19.54
N ALA A 136 -8.41 48.06 20.61
CA ALA A 136 -9.14 48.99 21.45
C ALA A 136 -8.17 49.91 22.21
N ALA A 137 -7.11 49.36 22.82
CA ALA A 137 -6.09 50.13 23.51
C ALA A 137 -5.36 51.11 22.58
N VAL A 138 -5.00 50.69 21.36
CA VAL A 138 -4.39 51.59 20.35
C VAL A 138 -5.30 52.75 19.99
N LYS A 139 -6.62 52.51 19.89
CA LYS A 139 -7.59 53.58 19.61
C LYS A 139 -7.65 54.58 20.76
N GLU A 140 -7.66 54.11 22.00
CA GLU A 140 -7.67 54.95 23.20
C GLU A 140 -6.40 55.81 23.30
N VAL A 141 -5.22 55.22 23.06
CA VAL A 141 -3.94 55.94 23.04
C VAL A 141 -3.94 57.03 21.97
N ASN A 142 -4.43 56.75 20.76
CA ASN A 142 -4.52 57.75 19.69
C ASN A 142 -5.46 58.90 20.05
N THR A 143 -6.58 58.64 20.74
CA THR A 143 -7.47 59.70 21.22
C THR A 143 -6.82 60.55 22.32
N GLY A 144 -6.04 59.94 23.22
CA GLY A 144 -5.27 60.66 24.23
C GLY A 144 -4.18 61.54 23.60
N LEU A 145 -3.47 61.02 22.60
CA LEU A 145 -2.44 61.77 21.87
C LEU A 145 -3.02 63.02 21.17
N ALA A 146 -4.20 62.90 20.56
CA ALA A 146 -4.89 64.02 19.94
C ALA A 146 -5.32 65.08 20.97
N ALA A 147 -5.79 64.67 22.15
CA ALA A 147 -6.14 65.59 23.23
C ALA A 147 -4.90 66.34 23.78
N VAL A 148 -3.77 65.66 23.92
CA VAL A 148 -2.50 66.26 24.33
C VAL A 148 -1.99 67.27 23.29
N ALA A 149 -2.09 66.95 22.00
CA ALA A 149 -1.72 67.89 20.94
C ALA A 149 -2.57 69.18 20.99
N LEU A 150 -3.88 69.05 21.25
CA LEU A 150 -4.79 70.19 21.38
C LEU A 150 -4.47 71.02 22.63
N ALA A 151 -4.17 70.36 23.75
CA ALA A 151 -3.73 71.04 24.98
C ALA A 151 -2.41 71.80 24.78
N LYS A 152 -1.47 71.24 24.03
CA LYS A 152 -0.20 71.91 23.68
C LYS A 152 -0.44 73.18 22.86
N THR A 153 -1.26 73.12 21.81
CA THR A 153 -1.59 74.30 21.00
C THR A 153 -2.29 75.39 21.82
N ASN A 154 -3.20 75.00 22.71
CA ASN A 154 -3.88 75.95 23.60
C ASN A 154 -2.90 76.59 24.61
N ALA A 155 -1.93 75.83 25.12
CA ALA A 155 -0.89 76.35 26.00
C ALA A 155 0.04 77.33 25.28
N GLU A 156 0.46 77.02 24.04
CA GLU A 156 1.27 77.92 23.21
C GLU A 156 0.53 79.23 22.89
N ALA A 157 -0.78 79.16 22.62
CA ALA A 157 -1.63 80.34 22.43
C ALA A 157 -1.73 81.20 23.72
N ALA A 158 -1.86 80.56 24.89
CA ALA A 158 -1.90 81.24 26.18
C ALA A 158 -0.55 81.89 26.56
N VAL A 159 0.57 81.27 26.21
CA VAL A 159 1.90 81.86 26.40
C VAL A 159 2.07 83.11 25.52
N THR A 160 1.60 83.05 24.27
CA THR A 160 1.66 84.20 23.35
C THR A 160 0.80 85.36 23.85
N SER A 161 -0.40 85.09 24.37
CA SER A 161 -1.26 86.14 24.95
C SER A 161 -0.69 86.72 26.24
N MET A 162 -0.02 85.93 27.08
CA MET A 162 0.70 86.42 28.26
C MET A 162 1.87 87.33 27.88
N GLN A 163 2.62 87.02 26.82
CA GLN A 163 3.72 87.87 26.35
C GLN A 163 3.21 89.22 25.83
N ILE A 164 2.08 89.23 25.11
CA ILE A 164 1.41 90.46 24.67
C ILE A 164 0.93 91.27 25.89
N MET A 165 0.34 90.61 26.88
CA MET A 165 -0.13 91.27 28.11
C MET A 165 1.04 91.82 28.95
N GLN A 166 2.18 91.12 28.96
CA GLN A 166 3.40 91.58 29.63
C GLN A 166 4.05 92.78 28.92
N ALA A 167 4.00 92.82 27.59
CA ALA A 167 4.41 94.00 26.81
C ALA A 167 3.49 95.20 27.05
N GLN A 168 2.18 94.97 27.21
CA GLN A 168 1.22 96.01 27.61
C GLN A 168 1.41 96.48 29.06
N LEU A 169 1.85 95.60 29.96
CA LEU A 169 2.13 95.93 31.36
C LEU A 169 3.42 96.77 31.52
N ALA A 170 4.39 96.61 30.61
CA ALA A 170 5.61 97.42 30.58
C ALA A 170 5.35 98.88 30.14
N GLU A 171 4.29 99.15 29.37
CA GLU A 171 3.85 100.51 29.03
C GLU A 171 3.06 101.22 30.14
N LEU A 172 2.50 100.47 31.10
CA LEU A 172 1.67 101.02 32.19
C LEU A 172 2.47 101.41 33.46
N SER A 173 3.80 101.30 33.42
CA SER A 173 4.70 101.51 34.57
C SER A 173 4.66 102.91 35.23
N PRO A 174 4.04 103.98 34.69
CA PRO A 174 3.91 105.21 35.47
C PRO A 174 2.46 105.71 35.62
N LYS A 175 1.44 104.87 35.83
CA LYS A 175 0.15 105.34 36.38
C LYS A 175 -0.55 104.31 37.30
N ALA A 176 -0.72 104.73 38.58
CA ALA A 176 -1.68 104.23 39.59
C ALA A 176 -1.34 102.86 40.20
N VAL A 177 -0.84 102.70 41.44
CA VAL A 177 -0.99 103.40 42.74
C VAL A 177 -2.40 103.38 43.34
N ASN A 178 -3.43 102.79 42.73
CA ASN A 178 -4.69 102.61 43.47
C ASN A 178 -5.52 101.46 42.91
N ASP A 179 -5.64 100.37 43.69
CA ASP A 179 -6.92 99.71 44.03
C ASP A 179 -6.68 98.27 44.53
N GLY A 180 -6.54 98.15 45.84
CA GLY A 180 -6.37 96.88 46.58
C GLY A 180 -7.56 95.92 46.55
N ALA A 181 -8.58 96.14 45.71
CA ALA A 181 -9.71 95.23 45.52
C ALA A 181 -9.43 94.15 44.45
N SER A 182 -8.54 94.42 43.48
CA SER A 182 -8.22 93.50 42.38
C SER A 182 -7.24 92.39 42.77
N ILE A 183 -6.48 92.57 43.86
CA ILE A 183 -5.45 91.63 44.33
C ILE A 183 -6.06 90.35 44.93
N SER A 184 -7.18 90.45 45.66
CA SER A 184 -7.82 89.27 46.28
C SER A 184 -8.45 88.31 45.26
N LYS A 185 -8.90 88.85 44.12
CA LYS A 185 -9.46 88.07 43.01
C LYS A 185 -8.36 87.36 42.23
N ILE A 186 -7.24 88.04 41.96
CA ILE A 186 -6.06 87.47 41.31
C ILE A 186 -5.43 86.35 42.17
N GLU A 187 -5.40 86.49 43.49
CA GLU A 187 -4.86 85.46 44.40
C GLU A 187 -5.76 84.21 44.47
N SER A 188 -7.09 84.39 44.41
CA SER A 188 -8.08 83.30 44.31
C SER A 188 -7.97 82.56 42.98
N GLU A 189 -7.87 83.29 41.87
CA GLU A 189 -7.72 82.72 40.53
C GLU A 189 -6.37 82.03 40.36
N SER A 190 -5.29 82.58 40.94
CA SER A 190 -3.95 81.98 40.93
C SER A 190 -3.88 80.66 41.73
N ARG A 191 -4.56 80.57 42.89
CA ARG A 191 -4.69 79.29 43.63
C ARG A 191 -5.51 78.24 42.88
N ALA A 192 -6.57 78.66 42.19
CA ALA A 192 -7.37 77.75 41.36
C ALA A 192 -6.53 77.19 40.20
N ILE A 193 -5.74 78.04 39.54
CA ILE A 193 -4.82 77.69 38.45
C ILE A 193 -3.69 76.78 38.93
N LEU A 194 -3.13 76.98 40.12
CA LEU A 194 -2.12 76.08 40.68
C LEU A 194 -2.68 74.68 40.97
N SER A 195 -3.96 74.57 41.34
CA SER A 195 -4.59 73.26 41.55
C SER A 195 -4.85 72.52 40.24
N THR A 196 -5.25 73.21 39.18
CA THR A 196 -5.43 72.61 37.85
C THR A 196 -4.09 72.25 37.22
N LEU A 197 -3.07 73.08 37.40
CA LEU A 197 -1.71 72.81 36.94
C LEU A 197 -1.14 71.54 37.60
N ASN A 198 -1.32 71.37 38.91
CA ASN A 198 -0.89 70.16 39.61
C ASN A 198 -1.61 68.91 39.10
N LYS A 199 -2.93 68.98 38.84
CA LYS A 199 -3.68 67.85 38.26
C LYS A 199 -3.20 67.49 36.86
N VAL A 200 -2.88 68.48 36.04
CA VAL A 200 -2.33 68.29 34.69
C VAL A 200 -0.93 67.67 34.75
N VAL A 201 -0.09 68.10 35.68
CA VAL A 201 1.25 67.53 35.90
C VAL A 201 1.16 66.06 36.35
N THR A 202 0.24 65.72 37.25
CA THR A 202 0.04 64.33 37.68
C THR A 202 -0.45 63.46 36.51
N SER A 203 -1.43 63.93 35.74
CA SER A 203 -1.93 63.22 34.56
C SER A 203 -0.86 63.07 33.46
N ALA A 204 0.00 64.06 33.28
CA ALA A 204 1.12 63.99 32.33
C ALA A 204 2.18 62.96 32.75
N ASN A 205 2.49 62.87 34.05
CA ASN A 205 3.42 61.88 34.58
C ASN A 205 2.85 60.45 34.47
N GLU A 206 1.56 60.26 34.73
CA GLU A 206 0.87 58.97 34.54
C GLU A 206 0.83 58.56 33.06
N ALA A 207 0.52 59.50 32.15
CA ALA A 207 0.56 59.26 30.72
C ALA A 207 1.97 58.88 30.24
N GLN A 208 3.02 59.54 30.75
CA GLN A 208 4.41 59.23 30.40
C GLN A 208 4.83 57.83 30.88
N ALA A 209 4.39 57.42 32.07
CA ALA A 209 4.63 56.06 32.59
C ALA A 209 3.94 54.99 31.72
N ASN A 210 2.68 55.23 31.34
CA ASN A 210 1.92 54.31 30.48
C ASN A 210 2.56 54.17 29.09
N VAL A 211 3.06 55.27 28.50
CA VAL A 211 3.76 55.24 27.20
C VAL A 211 5.03 54.40 27.27
N ALA A 212 5.84 54.52 28.32
CA ALA A 212 7.04 53.72 28.51
C ALA A 212 6.72 52.22 28.67
N GLU A 213 5.60 51.89 29.31
CA GLU A 213 5.12 50.50 29.43
C GLU A 213 4.65 49.95 28.08
N TYR A 214 3.93 50.75 27.29
CA TYR A 214 3.52 50.36 25.93
C TYR A 214 4.72 50.14 25.00
N GLU A 215 5.77 50.96 25.07
CA GLU A 215 7.00 50.75 24.29
C GLU A 215 7.67 49.42 24.63
N LYS A 216 7.72 49.06 25.91
CA LYS A 216 8.29 47.78 26.36
C LYS A 216 7.45 46.59 25.87
N ASN A 217 6.13 46.71 25.91
CA ASN A 217 5.22 45.68 25.42
C ASN A 217 5.29 45.53 23.89
N LEU A 218 5.44 46.64 23.15
CA LEU A 218 5.64 46.63 21.70
C LEU A 218 6.95 45.97 21.30
N LEU A 219 8.04 46.23 22.02
CA LEU A 219 9.34 45.57 21.81
C LEU A 219 9.27 44.05 22.05
N LYS A 220 8.55 43.63 23.10
CA LYS A 220 8.34 42.21 23.38
C LYS A 220 7.51 41.55 22.27
N LEU A 221 6.42 42.19 21.85
CA LEU A 221 5.51 41.66 20.84
C LEU A 221 6.18 41.60 19.45
N THR A 222 7.01 42.57 19.10
CA THR A 222 7.82 42.53 17.86
C THR A 222 8.85 41.40 17.91
N GLY A 223 9.48 41.15 19.05
CA GLY A 223 10.37 39.99 19.24
C GLY A 223 9.66 38.66 19.03
N GLU A 224 8.49 38.48 19.65
CA GLU A 224 7.65 37.26 19.49
C GLU A 224 7.16 37.09 18.04
N PHE A 225 6.79 38.19 17.38
CA PHE A 225 6.38 38.17 15.97
C PHE A 225 7.52 37.74 15.04
N ILE A 226 8.73 38.25 15.25
CA ILE A 226 9.91 37.85 14.46
C ILE A 226 10.21 36.36 14.66
N GLU A 227 10.11 35.85 15.89
CA GLU A 227 10.35 34.43 16.17
C GLU A 227 9.27 33.53 15.55
N LEU A 228 8.01 33.97 15.60
CA LEU A 228 6.89 33.26 14.99
C LEU A 228 6.98 33.27 13.47
N ASN A 229 7.33 34.41 12.86
CA ASN A 229 7.50 34.51 11.41
C ASN A 229 8.64 33.59 10.92
N LYS A 230 9.74 33.50 11.67
CA LYS A 230 10.82 32.55 11.39
C LYS A 230 10.39 31.08 11.48
N LYS A 231 9.50 30.73 12.42
CA LYS A 231 8.89 29.39 12.50
C LYS A 231 7.96 29.13 11.32
N ILE A 232 7.14 30.10 10.91
CA ILE A 232 6.24 29.99 9.76
C ILE A 232 7.04 29.82 8.46
N GLU A 233 8.08 30.61 8.23
CA GLU A 233 8.97 30.49 7.07
C GLU A 233 9.69 29.13 7.02
N GLY A 234 10.02 28.54 8.17
CA GLY A 234 10.56 27.18 8.25
C GLY A 234 9.54 26.07 7.98
N LEU A 235 8.25 26.33 8.24
CA LEU A 235 7.16 25.36 8.06
C LEU A 235 6.52 25.41 6.66
N LEU A 236 6.56 26.55 5.96
CA LEU A 236 6.02 26.70 4.59
C LEU A 236 6.59 25.68 3.56
N PRO A 237 7.91 25.51 3.43
CA PRO A 237 8.47 24.62 2.42
C PRO A 237 8.22 23.13 2.76
N ASN A 238 8.22 22.79 4.06
CA ASN A 238 7.77 21.48 4.54
C ASN A 238 6.28 21.22 4.24
N ALA A 239 5.41 22.21 4.42
CA ALA A 239 3.98 22.07 4.18
C ALA A 239 3.65 21.85 2.68
N THR A 240 4.36 22.51 1.78
CA THR A 240 4.13 22.36 0.32
C THR A 240 4.60 21.01 -0.23
N SER A 241 5.79 20.54 0.16
CA SER A 241 6.29 19.20 -0.18
C SER A 241 5.42 18.09 0.44
N THR A 242 5.00 18.25 1.70
CA THR A 242 4.08 17.32 2.37
C THR A 242 2.70 17.32 1.70
N GLY A 243 2.20 18.48 1.28
CA GLY A 243 0.94 18.62 0.56
C GLY A 243 0.94 17.84 -0.76
N LEU A 244 1.96 18.04 -1.59
CA LEU A 244 2.15 17.29 -2.85
C LEU A 244 2.32 15.78 -2.61
N ALA A 245 3.12 15.38 -1.62
CA ALA A 245 3.30 13.97 -1.27
C ALA A 245 1.98 13.32 -0.83
N SER A 246 1.16 14.03 -0.03
CA SER A 246 -0.16 13.54 0.40
C SER A 246 -1.14 13.39 -0.76
N ALA A 247 -1.10 14.30 -1.75
CA ALA A 247 -1.92 14.21 -2.95
C ALA A 247 -1.56 12.99 -3.80
N PHE A 248 -0.26 12.70 -3.96
CA PHE A 248 0.19 11.48 -4.66
C PHE A 248 -0.15 10.20 -3.89
N ARG A 249 -0.06 10.22 -2.55
CA ARG A 249 -0.49 9.11 -1.70
C ARG A 249 -1.97 8.79 -1.86
N ASN A 250 -2.82 9.81 -1.80
CA ASN A 250 -4.26 9.67 -2.00
C ASN A 250 -4.56 9.09 -3.40
N GLN A 251 -3.84 9.56 -4.43
CA GLN A 251 -4.01 9.06 -5.78
C GLN A 251 -3.54 7.61 -5.93
N LYS A 252 -2.43 7.21 -5.30
CA LYS A 252 -1.96 5.82 -5.21
C LYS A 252 -3.01 4.93 -4.56
N ASP A 253 -3.55 5.34 -3.40
CA ASP A 253 -4.53 4.54 -2.65
C ASP A 253 -5.84 4.37 -3.42
N ARG A 254 -6.21 5.32 -4.30
CA ARG A 254 -7.35 5.18 -5.20
C ARG A 254 -7.20 4.04 -6.22
N PHE A 255 -5.97 3.60 -6.56
CA PHE A 255 -5.74 2.52 -7.52
C PHE A 255 -5.75 1.12 -6.91
N LYS A 256 -5.60 0.99 -5.58
CA LYS A 256 -5.72 -0.30 -4.87
C LYS A 256 -7.10 -0.93 -5.01
N ASN A 257 -8.15 -0.10 -4.99
CA ASN A 257 -9.53 -0.57 -5.13
C ASN A 257 -9.81 -1.14 -6.54
N PRO A 258 -9.55 -0.43 -7.65
CA PRO A 258 -9.59 -0.98 -9.00
C PRO A 258 -8.72 -2.22 -9.19
N GLN A 259 -7.49 -2.24 -8.67
CA GLN A 259 -6.59 -3.40 -8.76
C GLN A 259 -7.23 -4.65 -8.14
N ARG A 260 -7.77 -4.54 -6.92
CA ARG A 260 -8.47 -5.65 -6.26
C ARG A 260 -9.70 -6.09 -7.06
N ASN A 261 -10.48 -5.15 -7.58
CA ASN A 261 -11.69 -5.46 -8.35
C ASN A 261 -11.36 -6.18 -9.67
N TRP A 262 -10.32 -5.74 -10.40
CA TRP A 262 -9.87 -6.42 -11.62
C TRP A 262 -9.25 -7.80 -11.33
N LEU A 263 -8.52 -7.95 -10.22
CA LEU A 263 -8.01 -9.24 -9.78
C LEU A 263 -9.14 -10.23 -9.49
N ILE A 264 -10.16 -9.81 -8.73
CA ILE A 264 -11.34 -10.65 -8.45
C ILE A 264 -12.04 -11.03 -9.75
N THR A 265 -12.23 -10.06 -10.65
CA THR A 265 -12.87 -10.28 -11.96
C THR A 265 -12.10 -11.32 -12.79
N PHE A 266 -10.77 -11.23 -12.80
CA PHE A 266 -9.88 -12.17 -13.48
C PHE A 266 -9.95 -13.59 -12.89
N VAL A 267 -9.90 -13.71 -11.56
CA VAL A 267 -10.01 -15.00 -10.87
C VAL A 267 -11.39 -15.63 -11.13
N VAL A 268 -12.47 -14.84 -11.05
CA VAL A 268 -13.83 -15.31 -11.33
C VAL A 268 -13.96 -15.80 -12.78
N THR A 269 -13.33 -15.12 -13.75
CA THR A 269 -13.35 -15.59 -15.15
C THR A 269 -12.62 -16.91 -15.35
N ILE A 270 -11.46 -17.10 -14.70
CA ILE A 270 -10.73 -18.38 -14.75
C ILE A 270 -11.56 -19.49 -14.11
N VAL A 271 -12.13 -19.26 -12.93
CA VAL A 271 -12.96 -20.24 -12.24
C VAL A 271 -14.19 -20.60 -13.09
N ALA A 272 -14.84 -19.61 -13.71
CA ALA A 272 -15.96 -19.86 -14.62
C ALA A 272 -15.57 -20.71 -15.83
N LEU A 273 -14.40 -20.47 -16.44
CA LEU A 273 -13.87 -21.31 -17.53
C LEU A 273 -13.60 -22.75 -17.07
N LEU A 274 -13.04 -22.94 -15.87
CA LEU A 274 -12.79 -24.27 -15.30
C LEU A 274 -14.09 -25.03 -15.02
N ILE A 275 -15.10 -24.36 -14.46
CA ILE A 275 -16.43 -24.94 -14.21
C ILE A 275 -17.07 -25.39 -15.54
N ILE A 276 -17.06 -24.51 -16.56
CA ILE A 276 -17.62 -24.83 -17.89
C ILE A 276 -16.87 -26.02 -18.52
N GLY A 277 -15.55 -26.10 -18.34
CA GLY A 277 -14.73 -27.22 -18.81
C GLY A 277 -15.03 -28.53 -18.08
N PHE A 278 -15.10 -28.50 -16.74
CA PHE A 278 -15.33 -29.68 -15.90
C PHE A 278 -16.74 -30.28 -16.10
N PHE A 279 -17.78 -29.44 -16.09
CA PHE A 279 -19.15 -29.89 -16.36
C PHE A 279 -19.38 -30.25 -17.84
N GLY A 280 -18.58 -29.68 -18.77
CA GLY A 280 -18.62 -30.06 -20.18
C GLY A 280 -18.11 -31.48 -20.46
N LEU A 281 -17.14 -31.96 -19.68
CA LEU A 281 -16.54 -33.30 -19.82
C LEU A 281 -17.35 -34.40 -19.13
N SER A 282 -18.16 -34.07 -18.12
CA SER A 282 -18.85 -35.04 -17.27
C SER A 282 -20.09 -35.69 -17.90
N GLY A 283 -20.47 -35.31 -19.13
CA GLY A 283 -21.72 -35.73 -19.79
C GLY A 283 -21.55 -36.46 -21.12
N SER A 284 -20.34 -36.90 -21.51
CA SER A 284 -20.13 -37.54 -22.81
C SER A 284 -19.87 -39.04 -22.66
N GLU A 285 -20.78 -39.84 -23.21
CA GLU A 285 -20.45 -41.20 -23.61
C GLU A 285 -19.27 -41.18 -24.60
N SER A 286 -18.40 -42.17 -24.44
CA SER A 286 -17.16 -42.39 -25.15
C SER A 286 -17.34 -42.42 -26.67
N SER A 287 -16.85 -41.39 -27.37
CA SER A 287 -16.40 -41.55 -28.75
C SER A 287 -15.12 -40.72 -28.94
N ASP A 288 -13.99 -41.38 -29.18
CA ASP A 288 -12.64 -40.80 -29.35
C ASP A 288 -12.46 -40.01 -30.67
N SER A 289 -13.54 -39.48 -31.24
CA SER A 289 -13.50 -38.77 -32.50
C SER A 289 -13.26 -37.28 -32.31
N TRP A 290 -12.21 -36.75 -32.95
CA TRP A 290 -11.90 -35.31 -33.05
C TRP A 290 -13.10 -34.44 -33.48
N ASP A 291 -14.02 -35.01 -34.25
CA ASP A 291 -15.23 -34.35 -34.72
C ASP A 291 -16.23 -34.02 -33.58
N PHE A 292 -16.27 -34.85 -32.54
CA PHE A 292 -17.11 -34.62 -31.35
C PHE A 292 -16.61 -33.43 -30.53
N ILE A 293 -15.28 -33.35 -30.35
CA ILE A 293 -14.61 -32.24 -29.64
C ILE A 293 -14.81 -30.92 -30.40
N LEU A 294 -14.64 -30.92 -31.72
CA LEU A 294 -14.82 -29.72 -32.55
C LEU A 294 -16.28 -29.23 -32.55
N ARG A 295 -17.25 -30.14 -32.65
CA ARG A 295 -18.68 -29.78 -32.60
C ARG A 295 -19.11 -29.29 -31.21
N HIS A 296 -18.54 -29.86 -30.15
CA HIS A 296 -18.78 -29.40 -28.77
C HIS A 296 -18.16 -28.02 -28.49
N LEU A 297 -16.98 -27.76 -29.05
CA LEU A 297 -16.33 -26.45 -28.96
C LEU A 297 -17.10 -25.37 -29.76
N THR A 298 -17.57 -25.72 -30.96
CA THR A 298 -18.28 -24.79 -31.86
C THR A 298 -19.63 -24.36 -31.30
N THR A 299 -20.35 -25.24 -30.62
CA THR A 299 -21.64 -24.93 -29.98
C THR A 299 -21.52 -24.06 -28.74
N ARG A 300 -20.34 -24.02 -28.08
CA ARG A 300 -20.09 -23.23 -26.86
C ARG A 300 -19.18 -22.01 -27.07
N LEU A 301 -18.60 -21.85 -28.26
CA LEU A 301 -17.85 -20.66 -28.70
C LEU A 301 -18.53 -19.32 -28.32
N PRO A 302 -19.86 -19.13 -28.51
CA PRO A 302 -20.51 -17.86 -28.19
C PRO A 302 -20.42 -17.46 -26.70
N VAL A 303 -20.18 -18.43 -25.81
CA VAL A 303 -20.03 -18.20 -24.36
C VAL A 303 -18.56 -18.13 -23.96
N ILE A 304 -17.71 -18.97 -24.56
CA ILE A 304 -16.27 -19.04 -24.23
C ILE A 304 -15.53 -17.81 -24.75
N VAL A 305 -15.81 -17.34 -25.97
CA VAL A 305 -15.15 -16.17 -26.57
C VAL A 305 -15.27 -14.90 -25.71
N PRO A 306 -16.47 -14.46 -25.28
CA PRO A 306 -16.58 -13.28 -24.43
C PRO A 306 -15.96 -13.48 -23.05
N LEU A 307 -15.96 -14.71 -22.49
CA LEU A 307 -15.28 -14.99 -21.22
C LEU A 307 -13.76 -14.86 -21.34
N VAL A 308 -13.17 -15.41 -22.41
CA VAL A 308 -11.73 -15.31 -22.67
C VAL A 308 -11.33 -13.85 -22.92
N TRP A 309 -12.14 -13.12 -23.69
CA TRP A 309 -11.95 -11.68 -23.89
C TRP A 309 -12.00 -10.92 -22.57
N LEU A 310 -12.96 -11.24 -21.70
CA LEU A 310 -13.10 -10.61 -20.39
C LEU A 310 -11.89 -10.92 -19.49
N GLY A 311 -11.36 -12.14 -19.54
CA GLY A 311 -10.12 -12.51 -18.84
C GLY A 311 -8.91 -11.72 -19.33
N ILE A 312 -8.71 -11.61 -20.65
CA ILE A 312 -7.62 -10.80 -21.25
C ILE A 312 -7.78 -9.32 -20.87
N TYR A 313 -9.01 -8.80 -20.96
CA TYR A 313 -9.32 -7.42 -20.61
C TYR A 313 -9.07 -7.14 -19.12
N ALA A 314 -9.51 -8.02 -18.22
CA ALA A 314 -9.29 -7.90 -16.79
C ALA A 314 -7.79 -7.98 -16.43
N GLY A 315 -7.06 -8.91 -17.03
CA GLY A 315 -5.61 -9.04 -16.85
C GLY A 315 -4.85 -7.78 -17.30
N ARG A 316 -5.22 -7.21 -18.46
CA ARG A 316 -4.64 -5.95 -18.94
C ARG A 316 -4.91 -4.80 -17.97
N ASN A 317 -6.16 -4.60 -17.56
CA ASN A 317 -6.52 -3.50 -16.65
C ASN A 317 -5.90 -3.67 -15.25
N TYR A 318 -5.70 -4.89 -14.78
CA TYR A 318 -4.97 -5.18 -13.54
C TYR A 318 -3.51 -4.72 -13.62
N MET A 319 -2.81 -5.10 -14.68
CA MET A 319 -1.41 -4.69 -14.90
C MET A 319 -1.28 -3.17 -15.06
N LEU A 320 -2.26 -2.53 -15.71
CA LEU A 320 -2.31 -1.06 -15.81
C LEU A 320 -2.48 -0.39 -14.44
N ALA A 321 -3.35 -0.94 -13.58
CA ALA A 321 -3.56 -0.41 -12.23
C ALA A 321 -2.30 -0.51 -11.35
N ILE A 322 -1.57 -1.64 -11.40
CA ILE A 322 -0.31 -1.82 -10.66
C ILE A 322 0.74 -0.79 -11.09
N ARG A 323 0.94 -0.63 -12.41
CA ARG A 323 1.95 0.31 -12.91
C ARG A 323 1.63 1.75 -12.52
N LEU A 324 0.36 2.14 -12.53
CA LEU A 324 -0.06 3.46 -12.04
C LEU A 324 0.20 3.61 -10.55
N GLU A 325 -0.09 2.58 -9.76
CA GLU A 325 0.24 2.58 -8.33
C GLU A 325 1.74 2.80 -8.10
N GLU A 326 2.60 2.08 -8.81
CA GLU A 326 4.06 2.23 -8.74
C GLU A 326 4.54 3.62 -9.18
N GLU A 327 3.99 4.17 -10.27
CA GLU A 327 4.29 5.54 -10.71
C GLU A 327 3.91 6.58 -9.64
N TYR A 328 2.73 6.47 -9.03
CA TYR A 328 2.31 7.40 -7.98
C TYR A 328 3.08 7.18 -6.67
N ALA A 329 3.47 5.95 -6.35
CA ALA A 329 4.35 5.66 -5.22
C ALA A 329 5.74 6.28 -5.43
N PHE A 330 6.29 6.23 -6.64
CA PHE A 330 7.52 6.92 -6.99
C PHE A 330 7.37 8.45 -6.86
N LYS A 331 6.27 9.03 -7.36
CA LYS A 331 5.99 10.48 -7.23
C LYS A 331 5.80 10.92 -5.76
N GLU A 332 5.19 10.08 -4.93
CA GLU A 332 5.09 10.26 -3.48
C GLU A 332 6.48 10.26 -2.82
N ALA A 333 7.30 9.24 -3.11
CA ALA A 333 8.64 9.09 -2.53
C ALA A 333 9.58 10.24 -2.92
N VAL A 334 9.56 10.65 -4.19
CA VAL A 334 10.34 11.79 -4.69
C VAL A 334 9.87 13.09 -4.02
N SER A 335 8.56 13.33 -3.92
CA SER A 335 8.02 14.55 -3.31
C SER A 335 8.35 14.63 -1.81
N THR A 336 8.33 13.50 -1.10
CA THR A 336 8.62 13.43 0.34
C THR A 336 10.12 13.63 0.62
N SER A 337 10.99 13.08 -0.22
CA SER A 337 12.45 13.20 -0.06
C SER A 337 13.03 14.50 -0.62
N PHE A 338 12.27 15.23 -1.43
CA PHE A 338 12.71 16.47 -2.08
C PHE A 338 13.16 17.57 -1.10
N GLU A 339 12.43 17.77 0.02
CA GLU A 339 12.82 18.73 1.06
C GLU A 339 14.21 18.42 1.64
N GLY A 340 14.49 17.14 1.91
CA GLY A 340 15.80 16.68 2.40
C GLY A 340 16.91 16.95 1.39
N TYR A 341 16.71 16.54 0.13
CA TYR A 341 17.69 16.76 -0.92
C TYR A 341 17.93 18.24 -1.23
N LYS A 342 16.86 19.06 -1.19
CA LYS A 342 16.94 20.51 -1.33
C LYS A 342 17.78 21.12 -0.21
N ARG A 343 17.61 20.67 1.04
CA ARG A 343 18.37 21.17 2.19
C ARG A 343 19.86 20.83 2.08
N GLU A 344 20.21 19.60 1.74
CA GLU A 344 21.60 19.18 1.57
C GLU A 344 22.27 19.90 0.39
N MET A 345 21.56 20.09 -0.72
CA MET A 345 22.11 20.82 -1.88
C MET A 345 22.16 22.34 -1.72
N ALA A 346 21.34 22.92 -0.86
CA ALA A 346 21.44 24.34 -0.52
C ALA A 346 22.77 24.67 0.21
N GLY A 347 23.40 23.68 0.84
CA GLY A 347 24.72 23.82 1.46
C GLY A 347 25.91 23.70 0.50
N ILE A 348 25.69 23.30 -0.75
CA ILE A 348 26.74 23.06 -1.74
C ILE A 348 26.83 24.29 -2.67
N SER A 349 27.88 25.09 -2.51
CA SER A 349 28.16 26.21 -3.42
C SER A 349 28.71 25.70 -4.76
N ALA A 350 28.28 26.31 -5.86
CA ALA A 350 28.73 25.95 -7.20
C ALA A 350 30.27 26.08 -7.33
N VAL A 351 30.93 25.02 -7.80
CA VAL A 351 32.37 25.02 -8.05
C VAL A 351 32.59 25.43 -9.50
N GLY A 352 32.73 26.74 -9.75
CA GLY A 352 33.15 27.27 -11.05
C GLY A 352 32.16 28.23 -11.72
N ASN A 353 32.70 29.13 -12.55
CA ASN A 353 31.99 30.30 -13.11
C ASN A 353 30.97 29.99 -14.24
N ASN A 354 30.77 28.71 -14.62
CA ASN A 354 29.96 28.32 -15.79
C ASN A 354 29.00 27.14 -15.54
N GLU A 355 28.86 26.66 -14.30
CA GLU A 355 27.97 25.52 -14.00
C GLU A 355 26.74 26.00 -13.22
N ALA A 356 25.55 25.55 -13.64
CA ALA A 356 24.32 25.83 -12.90
C ALA A 356 24.45 25.26 -11.48
N PRO A 357 24.01 25.99 -10.42
CA PRO A 357 24.01 25.47 -9.06
C PRO A 357 23.39 24.07 -8.99
N PRO A 358 23.97 23.11 -8.23
CA PRO A 358 23.45 21.75 -8.11
C PRO A 358 21.97 21.69 -7.74
N LEU A 359 21.51 22.68 -6.98
CA LEU A 359 20.10 22.87 -6.62
C LEU A 359 19.19 23.06 -7.84
N ILE A 360 19.61 23.84 -8.85
CA ILE A 360 18.83 24.09 -10.06
C ILE A 360 18.71 22.80 -10.88
N VAL A 361 19.81 22.07 -11.03
CA VAL A 361 19.84 20.77 -11.73
C VAL A 361 18.92 19.76 -11.06
N LEU A 362 18.92 19.68 -9.73
CA LEU A 362 17.96 18.85 -8.98
C LEU A 362 16.53 19.28 -9.25
N CYS A 363 16.21 20.57 -9.09
CA CYS A 363 14.86 21.09 -9.28
C CYS A 363 14.36 20.78 -10.70
N GLU A 364 15.20 20.97 -11.71
CA GLU A 364 14.88 20.67 -13.11
C GLU A 364 14.62 19.18 -13.32
N ASN A 365 15.48 18.29 -12.79
CA ASN A 365 15.32 16.85 -12.94
C ASN A 365 14.08 16.32 -12.21
N VAL A 366 13.80 16.81 -11.02
CA VAL A 366 12.60 16.45 -10.25
C VAL A 366 11.35 16.98 -10.93
N LEU A 367 11.35 18.23 -11.39
CA LEU A 367 10.23 18.79 -12.13
C LEU A 367 9.98 18.01 -13.43
N ARG A 368 11.04 17.66 -14.16
CA ARG A 368 10.97 16.81 -15.36
C ARG A 368 10.40 15.43 -15.04
N ALA A 369 10.79 14.80 -13.93
CA ALA A 369 10.26 13.51 -13.50
C ALA A 369 8.76 13.60 -13.08
N LEU A 370 8.37 14.66 -12.37
CA LEU A 370 6.99 14.87 -11.94
C LEU A 370 6.06 15.26 -13.10
N ALA A 371 6.56 16.07 -14.05
CA ALA A 371 5.86 16.55 -15.23
C ALA A 371 5.67 15.49 -16.32
N GLN A 372 6.38 14.35 -16.25
CA GLN A 372 6.09 13.23 -17.14
C GLN A 372 4.65 12.75 -16.95
N ARG A 373 3.93 12.67 -18.07
CA ARG A 373 2.53 12.24 -18.12
C ARG A 373 2.42 10.82 -17.54
N PRO A 374 1.44 10.58 -16.63
CA PRO A 374 1.11 9.23 -16.22
C PRO A 374 0.80 8.41 -17.47
N GLY A 375 1.54 7.33 -17.65
CA GLY A 375 1.32 6.43 -18.76
C GLY A 375 2.16 6.63 -20.03
N ARG A 376 3.30 7.31 -19.98
CA ARG A 376 4.31 7.20 -21.07
C ARG A 376 4.78 5.75 -21.27
N ILE A 377 4.80 4.94 -20.21
CA ILE A 377 5.00 3.49 -20.31
C ILE A 377 3.90 2.78 -21.10
N TYR A 378 2.80 3.43 -21.49
CA TYR A 378 1.75 2.83 -22.33
C TYR A 378 2.07 2.95 -23.83
N GLU A 379 2.92 3.90 -24.23
CA GLU A 379 3.22 4.22 -25.64
C GLU A 379 4.42 3.44 -26.18
N GLY A 380 5.16 2.72 -25.31
CA GLY A 380 6.11 1.71 -25.75
C GLY A 380 5.36 0.57 -26.43
N ARG A 381 5.70 0.28 -27.69
CA ARG A 381 5.26 -0.95 -28.39
C ARG A 381 5.51 -2.14 -27.47
N HIS A 382 4.44 -2.68 -26.89
CA HIS A 382 4.51 -3.93 -26.15
C HIS A 382 4.26 -5.05 -27.14
N ASP A 383 5.34 -5.69 -27.57
CA ASP A 383 5.27 -7.01 -28.21
C ASP A 383 5.05 -8.11 -27.14
N ASP A 384 4.75 -7.75 -25.89
CA ASP A 384 5.03 -8.63 -24.74
C ASP A 384 3.75 -9.24 -24.11
N ILE A 385 2.56 -8.77 -24.48
CA ILE A 385 1.30 -9.07 -23.76
C ILE A 385 0.34 -10.02 -24.50
N THR A 386 0.79 -10.68 -25.55
CA THR A 386 -0.01 -11.75 -26.20
C THR A 386 0.74 -13.08 -26.11
N PRO A 387 0.10 -14.19 -25.71
CA PRO A 387 0.76 -15.50 -25.61
C PRO A 387 1.33 -16.03 -26.95
N LEU A 388 1.04 -15.36 -28.06
CA LEU A 388 1.54 -15.66 -29.41
C LEU A 388 2.72 -14.78 -29.84
N SER A 389 3.11 -13.78 -29.07
CA SER A 389 4.24 -12.91 -29.45
C SER A 389 5.60 -13.62 -29.48
N PRO A 390 5.96 -14.52 -28.55
CA PRO A 390 7.19 -15.31 -28.72
C PRO A 390 7.11 -16.26 -29.93
N MET A 391 5.91 -16.68 -30.33
CA MET A 391 5.70 -17.56 -31.48
C MET A 391 5.82 -16.82 -32.83
N LYS A 392 5.45 -15.53 -32.87
CA LYS A 392 5.60 -14.67 -34.06
C LYS A 392 7.08 -14.38 -34.37
N GLY A 393 7.92 -14.25 -33.35
CA GLY A 393 9.38 -14.17 -33.50
C GLY A 393 10.02 -15.47 -34.00
N MET A 394 9.49 -16.64 -33.59
CA MET A 394 9.95 -17.94 -34.10
C MET A 394 9.51 -18.24 -35.54
N LEU A 395 8.42 -17.65 -36.02
CA LEU A 395 7.89 -17.89 -37.38
C LEU A 395 8.48 -16.97 -38.47
N GLY A 396 9.46 -16.13 -38.15
CA GLY A 396 10.21 -15.37 -39.16
C GLY A 396 9.40 -14.34 -39.95
N LEU A 397 8.27 -13.86 -39.40
CA LEU A 397 7.42 -12.84 -40.04
C LEU A 397 7.75 -11.41 -39.57
N GLU A 398 9.03 -11.06 -39.50
CA GLU A 398 9.47 -9.69 -39.29
C GLU A 398 9.79 -9.03 -40.63
N GLY A 399 8.81 -8.29 -41.16
CA GLY A 399 9.04 -7.36 -42.26
C GLY A 399 9.93 -6.21 -41.79
N LYS A 400 11.08 -6.06 -42.45
CA LYS A 400 11.96 -4.89 -42.38
C LYS A 400 11.16 -3.58 -42.39
N THR A 401 11.35 -2.76 -41.36
CA THR A 401 11.31 -1.29 -41.50
C THR A 401 12.41 -0.69 -40.64
N SER A 402 13.59 -0.58 -41.24
CA SER A 402 14.65 0.30 -40.79
C SER A 402 14.25 1.74 -41.08
N ASN A 403 14.18 2.59 -40.05
CA ASN A 403 14.56 3.99 -40.20
C ASN A 403 14.98 4.56 -38.84
N GLU A 404 16.28 4.80 -38.69
CA GLU A 404 16.81 5.76 -37.73
C GLU A 404 16.27 7.16 -38.04
N PRO A 405 16.36 8.08 -37.06
CA PRO A 405 17.26 9.18 -37.35
C PRO A 405 18.21 9.49 -36.17
N SER A 406 19.49 9.36 -36.46
CA SER A 406 20.53 10.25 -35.95
C SER A 406 20.20 11.70 -36.33
N LYS A 407 20.21 12.62 -35.35
CA LYS A 407 20.65 14.02 -35.53
C LYS A 407 20.91 14.69 -34.18
N ALA A 408 22.18 14.66 -33.79
CA ALA A 408 22.79 15.78 -33.10
C ALA A 408 22.99 16.96 -34.08
N ALA A 409 23.14 18.16 -33.52
CA ALA A 409 23.46 19.45 -34.15
C ALA A 409 22.29 20.32 -34.67
N ALA A 410 21.88 21.27 -33.82
CA ALA A 410 21.62 22.65 -34.21
C ALA A 410 21.63 23.54 -32.93
N GLN A 411 22.81 24.01 -32.54
CA GLN A 411 22.95 25.35 -31.96
C GLN A 411 22.80 26.38 -33.10
N THR A 412 22.50 27.62 -32.70
CA THR A 412 22.50 28.89 -33.44
C THR A 412 21.32 29.15 -34.39
N SER A 413 20.35 29.96 -33.96
CA SER A 413 20.15 31.36 -34.40
C SER A 413 18.78 31.89 -33.98
N GLU A 414 18.79 33.10 -33.40
CA GLU A 414 17.69 33.98 -32.96
C GLU A 414 17.01 33.73 -31.61
#